data_AF-A0A4W5R348-F1
#
_entry.id   AF-A0A4W5R348-F1
#
_cell.length_a   1.000
_cell.length_b   1.000
_cell.length_c   1.000
_cell.angle_alpha   90.00
_cell.angle_beta   90.00
_cell.angle_gamma   90.00
#
_symmetry.space_group_name_H-M   'P 1'
#
loop_
_entity.id
_entity.type
_entity.pdbx_description
1 polymer ?
#
loop_
_entity_poly.entity_id
_entity_poly.type
_entity_poly.pdbx_seq_one_letter_code
_entity_poly.pdbx_strand_id
1 'polypeptide(L)' 'MGNETSYPLRPFLVESSREIFWESCLSIINLMSGNMLQMNMGQHYFFQLFANLKNESQKEERSCLLIGLDR' A
#
# COMPACT_ATOMS: atom_id res chain seq x y z
N MET A 1 -1.69 -12.71 5.00
CA MET A 1 -2.87 -11.92 4.60
C MET A 1 -3.74 -12.66 3.59
N GLY A 2 -3.19 -13.37 2.61
CA GLY A 2 -3.96 -14.34 1.83
C GLY A 2 -4.10 -15.67 2.57
N ASN A 3 -5.29 -16.28 2.52
CA ASN A 3 -5.52 -17.62 3.10
C ASN A 3 -5.18 -18.75 2.12
N GLU A 4 -5.09 -18.44 0.82
CA GLU A 4 -4.80 -19.40 -0.24
C GLU A 4 -3.30 -19.53 -0.46
N THR A 5 -2.88 -20.70 -0.96
CA THR A 5 -1.46 -21.00 -1.25
C THR A 5 -0.94 -20.32 -2.52
N SER A 6 -1.82 -19.91 -3.43
CA SER A 6 -1.45 -19.19 -4.65
C SER A 6 -2.58 -18.30 -5.14
N TYR A 7 -2.21 -17.23 -5.86
CA TYR A 7 -3.13 -16.32 -6.51
C TYR A 7 -2.77 -16.23 -8.01
N PRO A 8 -3.75 -16.26 -8.92
CA PRO A 8 -3.47 -16.16 -10.35
C PRO A 8 -2.93 -14.77 -10.70
N LEU A 9 -2.00 -14.68 -11.65
CA LEU A 9 -1.40 -13.42 -12.09
C LEU A 9 -2.38 -12.52 -12.87
N ARG A 10 -3.28 -13.13 -13.66
CA ARG A 10 -4.13 -12.44 -14.64
C ARG A 10 -4.91 -11.24 -14.07
N PRO A 11 -5.48 -11.27 -12.86
CA PRO A 11 -6.19 -10.13 -12.28
C PRO A 11 -5.30 -8.92 -11.94
N PHE A 12 -3.98 -9.14 -11.77
CA PHE A 12 -3.04 -8.11 -11.31
C PHE A 12 -2.16 -7.54 -12.43
N LEU A 13 -2.07 -8.25 -13.57
CA LEU A 13 -1.28 -7.82 -14.70
C LEU A 13 -2.09 -6.87 -15.58
N VAL A 14 -1.92 -5.57 -15.34
CA VAL A 14 -2.48 -4.49 -16.18
C VAL A 14 -1.45 -4.02 -17.22
N GLU A 15 -0.15 -4.17 -16.92
CA GLU A 15 0.96 -3.82 -17.79
C GLU A 15 1.07 -4.77 -19.01
N SER A 16 1.49 -4.22 -20.15
CA SER A 16 1.74 -5.00 -21.37
C SER A 16 2.95 -5.94 -21.25
N SER A 17 3.93 -5.59 -20.40
CA SER A 17 5.15 -6.39 -20.19
C SER A 17 5.10 -7.12 -18.85
N ARG A 18 5.20 -8.44 -18.94
CA ARG A 18 5.27 -9.32 -17.78
C ARG A 18 6.60 -9.18 -17.05
N GLU A 19 7.69 -8.84 -17.75
CA GLU A 19 9.00 -8.65 -17.11
C GLU A 19 8.97 -7.49 -16.11
N ILE A 20 8.39 -6.35 -16.50
CA ILE A 20 8.31 -5.15 -15.65
C ILE A 20 7.51 -5.43 -14.36
N PHE A 21 6.45 -6.22 -14.47
CA PHE A 21 5.66 -6.64 -13.31
C PHE A 21 6.52 -7.42 -12.31
N TRP A 22 7.29 -8.41 -12.78
CA TRP A 22 8.13 -9.23 -11.90
C TRP A 22 9.31 -8.47 -11.30
N GLU A 23 9.96 -7.60 -12.08
CA GLU A 23 11.02 -6.72 -11.56
C GLU A 23 10.47 -5.79 -10.47
N SER A 24 9.27 -5.25 -10.67
CA SER A 24 8.58 -4.43 -9.66
C SER A 24 8.25 -5.23 -8.40
N CYS A 25 7.79 -6.48 -8.54
CA CYS A 25 7.57 -7.37 -7.40
C CYS A 25 8.86 -7.59 -6.60
N LEU A 26 9.97 -7.90 -7.26
CA LEU A 26 11.27 -8.12 -6.60
C LEU A 26 11.76 -6.86 -5.88
N SER A 27 11.64 -5.71 -6.53
CA SER A 27 12.00 -4.41 -5.96
C SER A 27 11.19 -4.10 -4.69
N ILE A 28 9.87 -4.28 -4.74
CA ILE A 28 8.99 -4.06 -3.59
C ILE A 28 9.33 -5.03 -2.44
N ILE A 29 9.54 -6.32 -2.73
CA ILE A 29 9.89 -7.30 -1.69
C ILE A 29 11.20 -6.92 -1.01
N ASN A 30 12.24 -6.54 -1.78
CA ASN A 30 13.52 -6.12 -1.23
C ASN A 30 13.40 -4.90 -0.32
N LEU A 31 12.57 -3.92 -0.69
CA LEU A 31 12.37 -2.70 0.09
C LEU A 31 11.47 -2.92 1.32
N MET A 32 10.41 -3.72 1.19
CA MET A 32 9.30 -3.76 2.15
C MET A 32 9.29 -4.99 3.05
N SER A 33 10.04 -6.05 2.74
CA SER A 33 10.01 -7.32 3.49
C SER A 33 10.17 -7.15 5.01
N GLY A 34 11.09 -6.29 5.46
CA GLY A 34 11.30 -5.97 6.87
C GLY A 34 10.05 -5.35 7.52
N ASN A 35 9.47 -4.32 6.89
CA ASN A 35 8.26 -3.65 7.36
C ASN A 35 7.05 -4.59 7.35
N MET A 36 6.93 -5.45 6.33
CA MET A 36 5.88 -6.47 6.23
C MET A 36 5.96 -7.45 7.40
N LEU A 37 7.14 -7.93 7.76
CA LEU A 37 7.31 -8.81 8.91
C LEU A 37 7.03 -8.06 10.22
N GLN A 38 7.57 -6.85 10.39
CA GLN A 38 7.37 -6.01 11.57
C GLN A 38 5.88 -5.76 11.86
N MET A 39 5.07 -5.57 10.82
CA MET A 39 3.62 -5.41 10.92
C MET A 39 2.89 -6.66 11.44
N ASN A 40 3.45 -7.85 11.21
CA ASN A 40 2.91 -9.10 11.75
C ASN A 40 3.47 -9.43 13.15
N MET A 41 4.61 -8.84 13.54
CA MET A 41 5.30 -9.16 14.81
C MET A 41 4.71 -8.43 16.02
N GLY A 42 4.08 -7.27 15.84
CA GLY A 42 3.58 -6.48 16.98
C GLY A 42 2.45 -5.51 16.64
N GLN A 43 1.52 -5.38 17.59
CA GLN A 43 0.30 -4.58 17.41
C GLN A 43 0.57 -3.06 17.30
N HIS A 44 1.61 -2.55 17.96
CA HIS A 44 1.90 -1.11 17.98
C HIS A 44 2.21 -0.54 16.60
N TYR A 45 3.04 -1.22 15.81
CA TYR A 45 3.41 -0.77 14.47
C TYR A 45 2.18 -0.80 13.54
N PHE A 46 1.33 -1.82 13.66
CA PHE A 46 0.07 -1.90 12.92
C PHE A 46 -0.87 -0.74 13.26
N PHE A 47 -1.10 -0.45 14.55
CA PHE A 47 -1.97 0.66 14.96
C PHE A 47 -1.44 2.03 14.52
N GLN A 48 -0.13 2.22 14.53
CA GLN A 48 0.50 3.44 14.02
C GLN A 48 0.25 3.61 12.52
N LEU A 49 0.45 2.55 11.73
CA LEU A 49 0.13 2.54 10.29
C LEU A 49 -1.36 2.81 10.04
N PHE A 50 -2.25 2.20 10.82
CA PHE A 50 -3.69 2.42 10.73
C PHE A 50 -4.08 3.87 11.03
N ALA A 51 -3.52 4.47 12.07
CA ALA A 51 -3.74 5.87 12.41
C ALA A 51 -3.22 6.81 11.32
N ASN A 52 -2.03 6.53 10.77
CA ASN A 52 -1.47 7.30 9.66
C ASN A 52 -2.38 7.26 8.44
N LEU A 53 -2.89 6.07 8.08
CA LEU A 53 -3.82 5.93 6.95
C LEU A 53 -5.11 6.73 7.14
N LYS A 54 -5.68 6.73 8.35
CA LYS A 54 -6.86 7.54 8.69
C LYS A 54 -6.58 9.05 8.58
N ASN A 55 -5.36 9.47 8.85
CA ASN A 55 -4.98 10.88 8.77
C ASN A 55 -4.82 11.36 7.32
N GLU A 56 -4.45 10.48 6.37
CA GLU A 56 -4.36 10.86 4.95
C GLU A 56 -5.74 11.26 4.37
N SER A 57 -6.82 10.57 4.74
CA SER A 57 -8.18 10.97 4.34
C SER A 57 -8.56 12.35 4.86
N GLN A 58 -8.23 12.67 6.11
CA GLN A 58 -8.50 14.01 6.68
C GLN A 58 -7.66 15.11 6.03
N LYS A 59 -6.48 14.77 5.53
CA LYS A 59 -5.61 15.70 4.80
C LYS A 59 -6.16 16.01 3.42
N GLU A 60 -6.70 15.01 2.73
CA GLU A 60 -7.33 15.19 1.42
C GLU A 60 -8.62 16.02 1.51
N GLU A 61 -9.46 15.78 2.52
CA GLU A 61 -10.65 16.60 2.79
C GLU A 61 -10.29 18.06 3.08
N ARG A 62 -9.26 18.31 3.90
CA ARG A 62 -8.76 19.67 4.16
C ARG A 62 -8.18 20.32 2.90
N SER A 63 -7.49 19.55 2.06
CA SER A 63 -6.97 20.05 0.78
C SER A 63 -8.11 20.45 -0.17
N CYS A 64 -9.18 19.67 -0.26
CA CYS A 64 -10.38 20.03 -1.04
C CYS A 64 -11.09 21.28 -0.49
N LEU A 65 -11.19 21.41 0.83
CA LEU A 65 -11.80 22.59 1.46
C LEU A 65 -10.98 23.87 1.21
N LEU A 66 -9.65 23.78 1.23
CA LEU A 66 -8.77 24.93 0.95
C LEU A 66 -8.86 25.38 -0.51
N ILE A 67 -8.99 24.44 -1.46
CA ILE A 67 -9.17 24.77 -2.88
C ILE A 67 -10.55 25.42 -3.14
N GLY A 68 -11.56 25.08 -2.34
CA GLY A 68 -12.91 25.65 -2.46
C GLY A 68 -13.11 27.03 -1.83
N LEU A 69 -12.14 27.52 -1.03
CA LEU A 69 -12.20 28.83 -0.37
C LEU A 69 -11.47 29.94 -1.15
N ASP A 70 -10.83 29.60 -2.28
CA ASP A 70 -10.08 30.53 -3.15
C ASP A 70 -10.89 30.91 -4.42
N ARG A 71 -12.23 30.89 -4.32
CA ARG A 71 -13.17 31.29 -5.38
C ARG A 71 -14.24 32.24 -4.89
#